data_AF-A0A930WJK1-F1
#
_entry.id   AF-A0A930WJK1-F1
#
_cell.length_a   1.000
_cell.length_b   1.000
_cell.length_c   1.000
_cell.angle_alpha   90.00
_cell.angle_beta   90.00
_cell.angle_gamma   90.00
#
_symmetry.space_group_name_H-M   'P 1'
#
loop_
_entity.id
_entity.type
_entity.pdbx_description
1 polymer ?
#
loop_
_entity_poly.entity_id
_entity_poly.type
_entity_poly.pdbx_seq_one_letter_code
_entity_poly.pdbx_strand_id
1 'polypeptide(L)'
;MKMHEAFVLIVVNAVRERYVSEKAFYTEELGISGQSWTRWKNGERGLKAENLQKIARLFTDYEWMLANKVARNADVLPEVASDPVAEYLRLKVAIASRWIRQENVRVDWKTAAVSKGKFKENVTILRVATTYGHWSYQDIIEIRVVGITHKQIGTKKQALLEWMHDEKAQQKYLEYSKNAFVPESTLEE
;
A
#
# COMPACT_ATOMS: atom_id res chain seq x y z
N MET A 1 -4.33 3.22 20.17
CA MET A 1 -4.06 3.94 18.91
C MET A 1 -5.32 4.69 18.53
N LYS A 2 -5.23 5.92 18.04
CA LYS A 2 -6.40 6.66 17.50
C LYS A 2 -6.53 6.43 16.00
N MET A 3 -7.72 6.56 15.42
CA MET A 3 -7.97 6.38 13.98
C MET A 3 -7.01 7.18 13.09
N HIS A 4 -6.72 8.44 13.45
CA HIS A 4 -5.76 9.26 12.69
C HIS A 4 -4.36 8.64 12.66
N GLU A 5 -3.88 8.15 13.79
CA GLU A 5 -2.58 7.50 13.92
C GLU A 5 -2.53 6.22 13.06
N ALA A 6 -3.57 5.38 13.13
CA ALA A 6 -3.68 4.18 12.30
C ALA A 6 -3.69 4.51 10.79
N PHE A 7 -4.44 5.54 10.41
CA PHE A 7 -4.51 6.01 9.02
C PHE A 7 -3.15 6.53 8.54
N VAL A 8 -2.45 7.33 9.35
CA VAL A 8 -1.10 7.84 9.05
C VAL A 8 -0.13 6.69 8.84
N LEU A 9 -0.17 5.65 9.68
CA LEU A 9 0.70 4.47 9.53
C LEU A 9 0.49 3.76 8.18
N ILE A 10 -0.77 3.62 7.74
CA ILE A 10 -1.09 3.01 6.44
C ILE A 10 -0.61 3.90 5.28
N VAL A 11 -0.82 5.22 5.36
CA VAL A 11 -0.33 6.17 4.33
C VAL A 11 1.18 6.16 4.23
N VAL A 12 1.88 6.22 5.37
CA VAL A 12 3.35 6.18 5.42
C VAL A 12 3.86 4.86 4.84
N ASN A 13 3.19 3.75 5.12
CA ASN A 13 3.51 2.46 4.50
C ASN A 13 3.37 2.52 2.97
N ALA A 14 2.25 3.03 2.45
CA ALA A 14 2.01 3.16 1.01
C ALA A 14 3.04 4.09 0.31
N VAL A 15 3.46 5.16 0.99
CA VAL A 15 4.57 6.01 0.51
C VAL A 15 5.86 5.20 0.41
N ARG A 16 6.20 4.42 1.45
CA ARG A 16 7.42 3.60 1.50
C ARG A 16 7.43 2.45 0.50
N GLU A 17 6.27 1.93 0.10
CA GLU A 17 6.19 0.92 -0.96
C GLU A 17 6.52 1.50 -2.35
N ARG A 18 6.36 2.82 -2.54
CA ARG A 18 6.45 3.47 -3.86
C ARG A 18 7.66 4.40 -4.01
N TYR A 19 7.97 5.19 -2.99
CA TYR A 19 8.97 6.25 -3.01
C TYR A 19 10.25 5.80 -2.30
N VAL A 20 11.39 6.38 -2.70
CA VAL A 20 12.67 6.10 -2.05
C VAL A 20 12.73 6.61 -0.61
N SER A 21 11.99 7.68 -0.30
CA SER A 21 11.87 8.25 1.05
C SER A 21 10.55 9.02 1.22
N GLU A 22 10.14 9.24 2.48
CA GLU A 22 9.02 10.14 2.79
C GLU A 22 9.33 11.56 2.29
N LYS A 23 10.60 11.98 2.34
CA LYS A 23 11.08 13.27 1.83
C LYS A 23 10.78 13.44 0.35
N ALA A 24 11.17 12.48 -0.49
CA ALA A 24 10.88 12.52 -1.92
C ALA A 24 9.37 12.71 -2.18
N PHE A 25 8.51 12.02 -1.42
CA PHE A 25 7.06 12.18 -1.55
C PHE A 25 6.57 13.58 -1.14
N TYR A 26 6.89 14.05 0.07
CA TYR A 26 6.32 15.32 0.55
C TYR A 26 6.91 16.53 -0.18
N THR A 27 8.15 16.47 -0.67
CA THR A 27 8.74 17.57 -1.45
C THR A 27 8.26 17.58 -2.88
N GLU A 28 8.25 16.43 -3.56
CA GLU A 28 8.01 16.39 -5.01
C GLU A 28 6.54 16.19 -5.39
N GLU A 29 5.74 15.56 -4.56
CA GLU A 29 4.31 15.37 -4.82
C GLU A 29 3.47 16.42 -4.09
N LEU A 30 3.66 16.51 -2.77
CA LEU A 30 2.84 17.40 -1.93
C LEU A 30 3.29 18.87 -1.98
N GLY A 31 4.57 19.12 -2.29
CA GLY A 31 5.14 20.48 -2.28
C GLY A 31 5.09 21.13 -0.89
N ILE A 32 5.27 20.35 0.18
CA ILE A 32 5.23 20.83 1.57
C ILE A 32 6.58 20.68 2.27
N SER A 33 6.76 21.38 3.40
CA SER A 33 7.92 21.23 4.26
C SER A 33 7.85 19.96 5.11
N GLY A 34 9.01 19.44 5.52
CA GLY A 34 9.09 18.31 6.46
C GLY A 34 8.40 18.60 7.80
N GLN A 35 8.46 19.84 8.29
CA GLN A 35 7.70 20.25 9.48
C GLN A 35 6.19 20.11 9.27
N SER A 36 5.66 20.48 8.11
CA SER A 36 4.23 20.33 7.80
C SER A 36 3.82 18.86 7.71
N TRP A 37 4.69 18.02 7.14
CA TRP A 37 4.51 16.57 7.11
C TRP A 37 4.45 15.98 8.53
N THR A 38 5.42 16.32 9.39
CA THR A 38 5.47 15.85 10.78
C THR A 38 4.23 16.29 11.58
N ARG A 39 3.83 17.57 11.47
CA ARG A 39 2.64 18.09 12.15
C ARG A 39 1.36 17.36 11.72
N TRP A 40 1.24 17.01 10.44
CA TRP A 40 0.12 16.21 9.96
C TRP A 40 0.16 14.79 10.53
N LYS A 41 1.32 14.12 10.51
CA LYS A 41 1.47 12.78 11.10
C LYS A 41 1.06 12.75 12.57
N ASN A 42 1.43 13.79 13.33
CA ASN A 42 1.11 13.92 14.76
C ASN A 42 -0.35 14.35 15.03
N GLY A 43 -1.14 14.70 14.00
CA GLY A 43 -2.50 15.20 14.16
C GLY A 43 -2.59 16.65 14.67
N GLU A 44 -1.47 17.37 14.67
CA GLU A 44 -1.38 18.76 15.13
C GLU A 44 -1.94 19.75 14.10
N ARG A 45 -1.80 19.43 12.80
CA ARG A 45 -2.32 20.27 11.71
C ARG A 45 -2.74 19.44 10.50
N GLY A 46 -3.93 19.70 9.98
CA GLY A 46 -4.41 19.08 8.74
C GLY A 46 -3.64 19.52 7.49
N LEU A 47 -3.71 18.71 6.44
CA LEU A 47 -3.23 19.06 5.11
C LEU A 47 -4.34 19.77 4.30
N LYS A 48 -3.93 20.54 3.28
CA LYS A 48 -4.86 21.11 2.30
C LYS A 48 -5.59 20.00 1.53
N ALA A 49 -6.79 20.27 1.05
CA ALA A 49 -7.60 19.31 0.29
C ALA A 49 -6.86 18.71 -0.93
N GLU A 50 -6.11 19.54 -1.66
CA GLU A 50 -5.28 19.07 -2.79
C GLU A 50 -4.23 18.04 -2.36
N ASN A 51 -3.59 18.24 -1.20
CA ASN A 51 -2.60 17.30 -0.68
C ASN A 51 -3.26 15.99 -0.21
N LEU A 52 -4.47 16.08 0.35
CA LEU A 52 -5.25 14.88 0.68
C LEU A 52 -5.65 14.10 -0.57
N GLN A 53 -5.97 14.77 -1.68
CA GLN A 53 -6.22 14.10 -2.97
C GLN A 53 -4.97 13.39 -3.49
N LYS A 54 -3.79 14.00 -3.34
CA LYS A 54 -2.51 13.36 -3.70
C LYS A 54 -2.20 12.14 -2.83
N ILE A 55 -2.51 12.20 -1.53
CA ILE A 55 -2.44 11.03 -0.64
C ILE A 55 -3.41 9.94 -1.08
N ALA A 56 -4.65 10.29 -1.42
CA ALA A 56 -5.64 9.31 -1.88
C ALA A 56 -5.17 8.56 -3.15
N ARG A 57 -4.46 9.25 -4.05
CA ARG A 57 -3.86 8.66 -5.28
C ARG A 57 -2.68 7.72 -5.03
N LEU A 58 -2.24 7.52 -3.78
CA LEU A 58 -1.35 6.42 -3.42
C LEU A 58 -2.06 5.06 -3.52
N PHE A 59 -3.39 5.08 -3.45
CA PHE A 59 -4.26 3.93 -3.40
C PHE A 59 -5.17 3.90 -4.64
N THR A 60 -5.70 2.72 -4.96
CA THR A 60 -6.94 2.65 -5.76
C THR A 60 -8.12 3.16 -4.93
N ASP A 61 -9.26 3.47 -5.55
CA ASP A 61 -10.46 3.91 -4.82
C ASP A 61 -10.91 2.86 -3.78
N TYR A 62 -10.82 1.58 -4.13
CA TYR A 62 -11.13 0.48 -3.23
C TYR A 62 -10.15 0.39 -2.05
N GLU A 63 -8.85 0.51 -2.34
CA GLU A 63 -7.80 0.50 -1.32
C GLU A 63 -7.87 1.72 -0.39
N TRP A 64 -8.26 2.88 -0.92
CA TRP A 64 -8.49 4.09 -0.14
C TRP A 64 -9.64 3.91 0.85
N MET A 65 -10.77 3.37 0.37
CA MET A 65 -11.88 2.99 1.24
C MET A 65 -11.42 1.97 2.30
N LEU A 66 -10.67 0.95 1.90
CA LEU A 66 -10.18 -0.09 2.81
C LEU A 66 -9.27 0.49 3.90
N ALA A 67 -8.33 1.38 3.55
CA ALA A 67 -7.46 2.06 4.50
C ALA A 67 -8.26 2.85 5.55
N ASN A 68 -9.29 3.58 5.12
CA ASN A 68 -10.20 4.29 6.03
C ASN A 68 -11.00 3.35 6.93
N LYS A 69 -11.45 2.21 6.41
CA LYS A 69 -12.16 1.18 7.21
C LYS A 69 -11.24 0.59 8.28
N VAL A 70 -10.00 0.25 7.95
CA VAL A 70 -9.02 -0.28 8.91
C VAL A 70 -8.70 0.76 9.97
N ALA A 71 -8.47 2.02 9.58
CA ALA A 71 -8.24 3.10 10.52
C ALA A 71 -9.40 3.30 11.49
N ARG A 72 -10.65 3.25 11.01
CA ARG A 72 -11.84 3.31 11.87
C ARG A 72 -11.93 2.12 12.83
N ASN A 73 -11.59 0.91 12.35
CA ASN A 73 -11.61 -0.29 13.18
C ASN A 73 -10.52 -0.26 14.27
N ALA A 74 -9.39 0.43 14.05
CA ALA A 74 -8.36 0.62 15.06
C ALA A 74 -8.84 1.40 16.31
N ASP A 75 -9.92 2.18 16.21
CA ASP A 75 -10.51 2.84 17.40
C ASP A 75 -11.26 1.88 18.32
N VAL A 76 -11.70 0.73 17.80
CA VAL A 76 -12.61 -0.19 18.51
C VAL A 76 -12.06 -1.60 18.71
N LEU A 77 -11.15 -2.05 17.84
CA LEU A 77 -10.55 -3.38 17.85
C LEU A 77 -9.08 -3.32 18.28
N PRO A 78 -8.71 -3.79 19.48
CA PRO A 78 -7.34 -3.77 19.98
C PRO A 78 -6.33 -4.48 19.07
N GLU A 79 -6.74 -5.56 18.42
CA GLU A 79 -5.93 -6.31 17.47
C GLU A 79 -5.56 -5.48 16.24
N VAL A 80 -6.51 -4.69 15.72
CA VAL A 80 -6.26 -3.77 14.59
C VAL A 80 -5.43 -2.57 15.07
N ALA A 81 -5.71 -2.08 16.27
CA ALA A 81 -4.96 -1.00 16.90
C ALA A 81 -3.51 -1.38 17.17
N SER A 82 -3.19 -2.66 17.33
CA SER A 82 -1.82 -3.12 17.57
C SER A 82 -0.93 -3.01 16.33
N ASP A 83 -1.50 -3.27 15.14
CA ASP A 83 -0.76 -3.28 13.87
C ASP A 83 -1.71 -3.04 12.67
N PRO A 84 -2.16 -1.80 12.45
CA PRO A 84 -3.12 -1.48 11.39
C PRO A 84 -2.54 -1.70 9.98
N VAL A 85 -1.22 -1.61 9.84
CA VAL A 85 -0.54 -1.86 8.56
C VAL A 85 -0.60 -3.35 8.21
N ALA A 86 -0.27 -4.24 9.15
CA ALA A 86 -0.40 -5.68 8.89
C ALA A 86 -1.85 -6.07 8.59
N GLU A 87 -2.81 -5.52 9.33
CA GLU A 87 -4.24 -5.77 9.07
C GLU A 87 -4.64 -5.33 7.67
N TYR A 88 -4.28 -4.11 7.27
CA TYR A 88 -4.55 -3.59 5.93
C TYR A 88 -3.93 -4.47 4.83
N LEU A 89 -2.67 -4.87 4.97
CA LEU A 89 -1.98 -5.70 3.98
C LEU A 89 -2.58 -7.12 3.89
N ARG A 90 -2.94 -7.72 5.03
CA ARG A 90 -3.62 -9.03 5.07
C ARG A 90 -4.99 -8.97 4.41
N LEU A 91 -5.78 -7.92 4.69
CA LEU A 91 -7.08 -7.73 4.06
C LEU A 91 -6.96 -7.58 2.54
N LYS A 92 -5.96 -6.83 2.05
CA LYS A 92 -5.68 -6.75 0.60
C LYS A 92 -5.49 -8.14 -0.01
N VAL A 93 -4.65 -8.98 0.60
CA VAL A 93 -4.38 -10.34 0.09
C VAL A 93 -5.62 -11.22 0.18
N ALA A 94 -6.35 -11.19 1.30
CA ALA A 94 -7.54 -11.99 1.50
C ALA A 94 -8.64 -11.65 0.48
N ILE A 95 -8.87 -10.35 0.24
CA ILE A 95 -9.87 -9.87 -0.73
C ILE A 95 -9.41 -10.20 -2.16
N ALA A 96 -8.16 -9.95 -2.50
CA ALA A 96 -7.61 -10.31 -3.81
C ALA A 96 -7.72 -11.82 -4.10
N SER A 97 -7.41 -12.67 -3.11
CA SER A 97 -7.57 -14.12 -3.20
C SER A 97 -9.02 -14.53 -3.46
N ARG A 98 -9.97 -13.85 -2.81
CA ARG A 98 -11.40 -14.07 -3.01
C ARG A 98 -11.82 -13.67 -4.43
N TRP A 99 -11.36 -12.51 -4.93
CA TRP A 99 -11.67 -12.05 -6.27
C TRP A 99 -11.11 -12.97 -7.35
N ILE A 100 -9.85 -13.44 -7.22
CA ILE A 100 -9.23 -14.32 -8.20
C ILE A 100 -10.05 -15.59 -8.44
N ARG A 101 -10.80 -16.07 -7.44
CA ARG A 101 -11.68 -17.25 -7.57
C ARG A 101 -12.91 -16.99 -8.44
N GLN A 102 -13.36 -15.75 -8.59
CA GLN A 102 -14.52 -15.35 -9.38
C GLN A 102 -14.25 -15.42 -10.90
N GLU A 103 -15.30 -15.31 -11.71
CA GLU A 103 -15.21 -15.34 -13.18
C GLU A 103 -14.97 -13.94 -13.78
N ASN A 104 -15.48 -12.90 -13.13
CA ASN A 104 -15.38 -11.49 -13.55
C ASN A 104 -14.12 -10.79 -13.01
N VAL A 105 -13.03 -11.54 -12.84
CA VAL A 105 -11.76 -11.02 -12.33
C VAL A 105 -10.72 -10.91 -13.44
N ARG A 106 -10.00 -9.80 -13.43
CA ARG A 106 -8.84 -9.57 -14.28
C ARG A 106 -7.60 -9.48 -13.41
N VAL A 107 -6.56 -10.21 -13.82
CA VAL A 107 -5.25 -10.17 -13.17
C VAL A 107 -4.21 -9.67 -14.16
N ASP A 108 -3.51 -8.61 -13.82
CA ASP A 108 -2.44 -8.04 -14.64
C ASP A 108 -1.17 -7.82 -13.81
N TRP A 109 -0.03 -7.93 -14.46
CA TRP A 109 1.26 -7.54 -13.90
C TRP A 109 1.68 -6.18 -14.46
N LYS A 110 2.11 -5.26 -13.60
CA LYS A 110 2.74 -4.00 -14.00
C LYS A 110 4.13 -3.90 -13.39
N THR A 111 5.04 -3.30 -14.15
CA THR A 111 6.27 -2.75 -13.58
C THR A 111 5.95 -1.36 -13.04
N ALA A 112 6.41 -1.04 -11.83
CA ALA A 112 6.21 0.30 -11.28
C ALA A 112 6.91 1.36 -12.16
N ALA A 113 6.39 2.58 -12.13
CA ALA A 113 7.02 3.71 -12.81
C ALA A 113 8.43 3.92 -12.26
N VAL A 114 9.41 4.02 -13.16
CA VAL A 114 10.81 4.26 -12.80
C VAL A 114 11.10 5.74 -13.05
N SER A 115 11.50 6.44 -11.99
CA SER A 115 12.09 7.77 -12.06
C SER A 115 13.26 7.79 -11.10
N LYS A 116 14.45 8.02 -11.66
CA LYS A 116 15.73 7.90 -10.95
C LYS A 116 15.72 8.83 -9.72
N GLY A 117 15.90 8.25 -8.53
CA GLY A 117 15.94 8.99 -7.28
C GLY A 117 14.57 9.35 -6.67
N LYS A 118 13.45 9.03 -7.34
CA LYS A 118 12.09 9.32 -6.85
C LYS A 118 11.35 8.07 -6.43
N PHE A 119 11.26 7.08 -7.33
CA PHE A 119 10.52 5.84 -7.10
C PHE A 119 11.47 4.69 -6.80
N LYS A 120 10.99 3.71 -6.04
CA LYS A 120 11.72 2.46 -5.83
C LYS A 120 11.83 1.67 -7.13
N GLU A 121 13.02 1.16 -7.40
CA GLU A 121 13.28 0.29 -8.53
C GLU A 121 12.91 -1.16 -8.20
N ASN A 122 12.75 -1.98 -9.24
CA ASN A 122 12.48 -3.43 -9.11
C ASN A 122 11.21 -3.77 -8.30
N VAL A 123 10.20 -2.90 -8.37
CA VAL A 123 8.87 -3.15 -7.81
C VAL A 123 7.97 -3.74 -8.89
N THR A 124 7.54 -4.98 -8.64
CA THR A 124 6.50 -5.65 -9.42
C THR A 124 5.15 -5.38 -8.76
N ILE A 125 4.12 -5.07 -9.55
CA ILE A 125 2.76 -4.84 -9.06
C ILE A 125 1.85 -5.92 -9.62
N LEU A 126 1.27 -6.73 -8.75
CA LEU A 126 0.16 -7.61 -9.08
C LEU A 126 -1.15 -6.83 -8.91
N ARG A 127 -1.83 -6.58 -10.03
CA ARG A 127 -3.12 -5.92 -10.04
C ARG A 127 -4.23 -6.96 -10.17
N VAL A 128 -5.17 -6.95 -9.24
CA VAL A 128 -6.38 -7.79 -9.26
C VAL A 128 -7.58 -6.86 -9.32
N ALA A 129 -8.37 -6.95 -10.39
CA ALA A 129 -9.52 -6.09 -10.63
C ALA A 129 -10.79 -6.94 -10.78
N THR A 130 -11.84 -6.62 -10.02
CA THR A 130 -13.18 -7.17 -10.22
C THR A 130 -14.03 -6.17 -10.99
N THR A 131 -14.75 -6.63 -12.01
CA THR A 131 -15.58 -5.77 -12.88
C THR A 131 -17.06 -5.97 -12.62
N TYR A 132 -17.82 -4.89 -12.66
CA TYR A 132 -19.28 -4.89 -12.48
C TYR A 132 -20.05 -4.98 -13.80
N GLY A 133 -19.40 -5.42 -14.89
CA GLY A 133 -20.01 -5.49 -16.23
C GLY A 133 -20.11 -4.15 -16.95
N HIS A 134 -19.60 -3.07 -16.35
CA HIS A 134 -19.57 -1.73 -16.94
C HIS A 134 -18.13 -1.25 -17.12
N TRP A 135 -17.84 -0.66 -18.28
CA TRP A 135 -16.52 -0.10 -18.58
C TRP A 135 -16.14 0.96 -17.53
N SER A 136 -14.89 0.96 -17.08
CA SER A 136 -14.31 1.85 -16.05
C SER A 136 -14.79 1.67 -14.59
N TYR A 137 -15.90 0.98 -14.34
CA TYR A 137 -16.38 0.73 -12.97
C TYR A 137 -15.83 -0.61 -12.47
N GLN A 138 -14.68 -0.53 -11.81
CA GLN A 138 -13.95 -1.69 -11.31
C GLN A 138 -13.35 -1.40 -9.95
N ASP A 139 -13.41 -2.37 -9.07
CA ASP A 139 -12.62 -2.34 -7.84
C ASP A 139 -11.30 -3.05 -8.08
N ILE A 140 -10.21 -2.42 -7.63
CA ILE A 140 -8.85 -2.85 -7.93
C ILE A 140 -8.05 -2.94 -6.64
N ILE A 141 -7.29 -4.01 -6.47
CA ILE A 141 -6.23 -4.14 -5.45
C ILE A 141 -4.90 -4.24 -6.17
N GLU A 142 -3.89 -3.51 -5.69
CA GLU A 142 -2.52 -3.57 -6.19
C GLU A 142 -1.59 -4.11 -5.09
N ILE A 143 -1.08 -5.33 -5.26
CA ILE A 143 -0.08 -5.91 -4.37
C ILE A 143 1.30 -5.59 -4.93
N ARG A 144 2.07 -4.78 -4.19
CA ARG A 144 3.42 -4.35 -4.57
C ARG A 144 4.43 -5.32 -3.94
N VAL A 145 5.27 -5.92 -4.76
CA VAL A 145 6.29 -6.88 -4.33
C VAL A 145 7.65 -6.43 -4.83
N VAL A 146 8.57 -6.18 -3.90
CA VAL A 146 9.94 -5.77 -4.17
C VAL A 146 10.82 -7.01 -4.35
N GLY A 147 11.66 -7.03 -5.39
CA GLY A 147 12.66 -8.09 -5.58
C GLY A 147 12.10 -9.47 -5.95
N ILE A 148 10.78 -9.59 -6.14
CA ILE A 148 10.13 -10.78 -6.69
C ILE A 148 9.71 -10.47 -8.13
N THR A 149 10.12 -11.33 -9.06
CA THR A 149 9.74 -11.21 -10.47
C THR A 149 8.39 -11.91 -10.72
N HIS A 150 7.61 -11.44 -11.70
CA HIS A 150 6.37 -12.10 -12.11
C HIS A 150 6.57 -13.60 -12.46
N LYS A 151 7.78 -13.99 -12.88
CA LYS A 151 8.17 -15.39 -13.14
C LYS A 151 8.14 -16.27 -11.90
N GLN A 152 8.40 -15.70 -10.72
CA GLN A 152 8.46 -16.44 -9.45
C GLN A 152 7.08 -16.65 -8.82
N ILE A 153 6.10 -15.78 -9.12
CA ILE A 153 4.73 -15.89 -8.60
C ILE A 153 3.85 -16.68 -9.57
N GLY A 154 4.17 -16.65 -10.87
CA GLY A 154 3.41 -17.31 -11.92
C GLY A 154 2.24 -16.46 -12.40
N THR A 155 1.75 -16.79 -13.61
CA THR A 155 0.64 -16.06 -14.26
C THR A 155 -0.67 -16.85 -14.27
N LYS A 156 -0.62 -18.13 -13.90
CA LYS A 156 -1.80 -19.00 -13.83
C LYS A 156 -2.56 -18.75 -12.53
N LYS A 157 -3.90 -18.73 -12.63
CA LYS A 157 -4.83 -18.54 -11.50
C LYS A 157 -4.48 -19.40 -10.28
N GLN A 158 -4.15 -20.67 -10.49
CA GLN A 158 -3.80 -21.59 -9.39
C GLN A 158 -2.49 -21.20 -8.69
N ALA A 159 -1.42 -20.90 -9.45
CA ALA A 159 -0.13 -20.50 -8.87
C ALA A 159 -0.24 -19.19 -8.07
N LEU A 160 -1.05 -18.24 -8.55
CA LEU A 160 -1.34 -17.00 -7.82
C LEU A 160 -2.04 -17.27 -6.48
N LEU A 161 -3.04 -18.16 -6.48
CA LEU A 161 -3.74 -18.54 -5.26
C LEU A 161 -2.82 -19.29 -4.28
N GLU A 162 -1.99 -20.21 -4.77
CA GLU A 162 -0.99 -20.91 -3.96
C GLU A 162 -0.03 -19.90 -3.31
N TRP A 163 0.49 -18.92 -4.06
CA TRP A 163 1.34 -17.87 -3.52
C TRP A 163 0.63 -16.98 -2.49
N MET A 164 -0.64 -16.64 -2.71
CA MET A 164 -1.42 -15.83 -1.76
C MET A 164 -1.74 -16.57 -0.45
N HIS A 165 -1.78 -17.90 -0.48
CA HIS A 165 -2.04 -18.74 0.68
C HIS A 165 -0.77 -19.27 1.36
N ASP A 166 0.41 -19.10 0.75
CA ASP A 166 1.68 -19.51 1.33
C ASP A 166 2.09 -18.57 2.48
N GLU A 167 2.18 -19.11 3.70
CA GLU A 167 2.50 -18.33 4.89
C GLU A 167 3.87 -17.64 4.81
N LYS A 168 4.86 -18.28 4.18
CA LYS A 168 6.21 -17.69 4.03
C LYS A 168 6.17 -16.54 3.03
N ALA A 169 5.42 -16.67 1.95
CA ALA A 169 5.22 -15.61 0.96
C ALA A 169 4.48 -14.41 1.58
N GLN A 170 3.46 -14.67 2.41
CA GLN A 170 2.75 -13.60 3.12
C GLN A 170 3.61 -12.91 4.16
N GLN A 171 4.36 -13.69 4.94
CA GLN A 171 5.31 -13.13 5.90
C GLN A 171 6.36 -12.27 5.19
N LYS A 172 6.90 -12.75 4.07
CA LYS A 172 7.86 -12.02 3.24
C LYS A 172 7.26 -10.77 2.61
N TYR A 173 6.00 -10.81 2.19
CA TYR A 173 5.27 -9.62 1.72
C TYR A 173 5.12 -8.58 2.84
N LEU A 174 4.66 -8.99 4.02
CA LEU A 174 4.57 -8.12 5.19
C LEU A 174 5.94 -7.52 5.56
N GLU A 175 6.98 -8.35 5.56
CA GLU A 175 8.35 -7.92 5.80
C GLU A 175 8.83 -6.95 4.73
N TYR A 176 8.58 -7.15 3.44
CA TYR A 176 9.00 -6.19 2.42
C TYR A 176 8.25 -4.87 2.49
N SER A 177 6.94 -4.94 2.71
CA SER A 177 6.13 -3.74 2.89
C SER A 177 6.52 -2.97 4.15
N LYS A 178 7.01 -3.64 5.21
CA LYS A 178 7.45 -3.00 6.47
C LYS A 178 8.94 -2.63 6.52
N ASN A 179 9.83 -3.52 6.08
CA ASN A 179 11.30 -3.42 6.03
C ASN A 179 11.82 -2.71 4.78
N ALA A 180 10.98 -1.94 4.10
CA ALA A 180 11.33 -0.88 3.17
C ALA A 180 12.23 0.24 3.78
N PHE A 181 12.93 -0.07 4.88
CA PHE A 181 13.61 0.80 5.83
C PHE A 181 15.13 0.69 5.65
N VAL A 182 15.75 1.78 5.23
CA VAL A 182 17.01 2.22 5.83
C VAL A 182 16.63 3.43 6.67
N PRO A 183 16.84 3.42 7.99
CA PRO A 183 16.66 4.62 8.79
C PRO A 183 17.61 5.70 8.30
N GLU A 184 17.12 6.93 8.11
CA GLU A 184 17.98 8.12 7.92
C GLU A 184 18.80 8.46 9.19
N SER A 185 18.77 7.64 10.24
CA SER A 185 19.49 7.89 11.50
C SER A 185 20.88 7.26 11.59
N THR A 186 21.51 6.88 10.47
CA THR A 186 22.91 6.39 10.46
C THR A 186 23.78 7.09 9.41
N LEU A 187 23.44 8.32 9.01
CA LEU A 187 24.29 9.15 8.13
C LEU A 187 24.72 10.47 8.77
N GLU A 188 24.68 10.56 10.10
CA GLU A 188 25.39 11.59 10.86
C GLU A 188 26.34 10.91 11.85
N GLU A 189 27.49 10.48 11.34
CA GLU A 189 28.79 10.48 12.04
C GLU A 189 29.87 10.97 11.05
#